data_AF-A0A1Q7DE36-F1
#
_entry.id   AF-A0A1Q7DE36-F1
#
_cell.length_a   1.000
_cell.length_b   1.000
_cell.length_c   1.000
_cell.angle_alpha   90.00
_cell.angle_beta   90.00
_cell.angle_gamma   90.00
#
_symmetry.space_group_name_H-M   'P 1'
#
loop_
_entity.id
_entity.type
_entity.pdbx_description
1 polymer ?
#
loop_
_entity_poly.entity_id
_entity_poly.type
_entity_poly.pdbx_seq_one_letter_code
_entity_poly.pdbx_strand_id
1 'polypeptide(L)'
;MNGKPRVVALTFRMCGVTVAAMHARRMALAAILALTAGAFFSRMPAQAAEPPGARPATPLNVVVTIPVLKDLAGRVGGSHVKVVSLMSGLESEHTYSPKPSDLVEIRNARVLLEVGVGLEVWV
;
A
#
# COMPACT_ATOMS: atom_id res chain seq x y z
N MET A 1 20.21 18.20 -6.04
CA MET A 1 20.87 16.87 -5.98
C MET A 1 20.34 16.11 -4.78
N ASN A 2 19.73 14.95 -5.05
CA ASN A 2 19.67 13.76 -4.19
C ASN A 2 18.81 13.77 -2.92
N GLY A 3 17.49 13.60 -3.07
CA GLY A 3 16.60 13.13 -2.00
C GLY A 3 16.39 11.62 -2.12
N LYS A 4 17.09 10.82 -1.31
CA LYS A 4 16.94 9.36 -1.30
C LYS A 4 15.56 8.95 -0.76
N PRO A 5 14.88 7.94 -1.34
CA PRO A 5 13.61 7.45 -0.82
C PRO A 5 13.84 6.71 0.51
N ARG A 6 13.04 7.06 1.53
CA ARG A 6 13.03 6.36 2.83
C ARG A 6 12.23 5.07 2.67
N VAL A 7 12.94 3.95 2.54
CA VAL A 7 12.35 2.61 2.64
C VAL A 7 11.90 2.41 4.08
N VAL A 8 10.58 2.36 4.29
CA VAL A 8 9.99 1.98 5.58
C VAL A 8 9.78 0.47 5.56
N ALA A 9 10.70 -0.26 6.19
CA ALA A 9 10.57 -1.70 6.40
C ALA A 9 9.53 -1.95 7.51
N LEU A 10 8.31 -2.31 7.12
CA LEU A 10 7.25 -2.68 8.04
C LEU A 10 7.42 -4.15 8.45
N THR A 11 8.33 -4.41 9.38
CA THR A 11 8.47 -5.77 9.96
C THR A 11 7.32 -6.01 10.94
N PHE A 12 6.32 -6.76 10.50
CA PHE A 12 5.30 -7.35 11.36
C PHE A 12 5.97 -8.31 12.34
N ARG A 13 6.15 -7.88 13.59
CA ARG A 13 6.60 -8.74 14.68
C ARG A 13 5.39 -9.48 15.22
N MET A 14 5.16 -10.69 14.71
CA MET A 14 4.18 -11.60 15.27
C MET A 14 4.61 -12.08 16.67
N CYS A 15 3.60 -12.13 17.53
CA CYS A 15 3.56 -12.67 18.87
C CYS A 15 4.06 -14.12 18.91
N GLY A 16 4.93 -14.44 19.86
CA GLY A 16 5.41 -15.80 20.12
C GLY A 16 5.77 -15.96 21.59
N VAL A 17 4.87 -16.58 22.34
CA VAL A 17 4.94 -16.90 23.76
C VAL A 17 5.84 -18.13 23.97
N THR A 18 6.49 -18.19 25.14
CA THR A 18 7.11 -19.34 25.83
C THR A 18 8.42 -19.94 25.33
N VAL A 19 9.52 -19.69 26.07
CA VAL A 19 10.30 -20.77 26.70
C VAL A 19 10.64 -20.33 28.12
N ALA A 20 10.03 -21.04 29.06
CA ALA A 20 10.27 -20.96 30.48
C ALA A 20 11.63 -21.58 30.85
N ALA A 21 12.05 -21.35 32.09
CA ALA A 21 13.12 -22.05 32.81
C ALA A 21 14.57 -21.66 32.47
N MET A 22 15.09 -20.60 33.12
CA MET A 22 16.42 -20.69 33.77
C MET A 22 16.86 -19.55 34.72
N HIS A 23 15.96 -18.85 35.43
CA HIS A 23 16.41 -17.82 36.39
C HIS A 23 15.71 -17.90 37.76
N ALA A 24 15.28 -19.10 38.16
CA ALA A 24 14.55 -19.43 39.40
C ALA A 24 15.35 -19.27 40.70
N ARG A 25 16.35 -18.37 40.78
CA ARG A 25 17.19 -18.23 41.99
C ARG A 25 17.41 -16.80 42.47
N ARG A 26 16.84 -15.79 41.82
CA ARG A 26 16.99 -14.38 42.25
C ARG A 26 15.68 -13.72 42.70
N MET A 27 14.60 -14.49 42.74
CA MET A 27 13.33 -14.11 43.35
C MET A 27 13.38 -14.39 44.86
N ALA A 28 13.75 -13.41 45.67
CA ALA A 28 13.47 -13.50 47.11
C ALA A 28 13.42 -12.17 47.89
N LEU A 29 13.92 -11.03 47.36
CA LEU A 29 14.17 -9.86 48.22
C LEU A 29 13.71 -8.48 47.70
N ALA A 30 12.64 -8.44 46.90
CA ALA A 30 11.95 -7.18 46.56
C ALA A 30 10.44 -7.47 46.40
N ALA A 31 9.76 -8.03 47.40
CA ALA A 31 9.41 -7.40 48.66
C ALA A 31 8.67 -6.06 48.49
N ILE A 32 7.34 -6.16 48.37
CA ILE A 32 6.38 -5.42 49.23
C ILE A 32 6.14 -3.92 48.91
N LEU A 33 6.84 -3.29 47.95
CA LEU A 33 6.63 -1.86 47.61
C LEU A 33 5.82 -1.57 46.33
N ALA A 34 4.89 -2.44 45.93
CA ALA A 34 4.13 -2.25 44.69
C ALA A 34 2.60 -2.38 44.85
N LEU A 35 2.08 -2.28 46.08
CA LEU A 35 0.66 -2.53 46.36
C LEU A 35 -0.24 -1.28 46.50
N THR A 36 0.27 -0.05 46.30
CA THR A 36 -0.55 1.18 46.47
C THR A 36 -0.67 2.09 45.24
N ALA A 37 -0.04 1.76 44.11
CA ALA A 37 -0.06 2.62 42.91
C ALA A 37 -0.99 2.13 41.78
N GLY A 38 -1.71 1.02 41.97
CA GLY A 38 -2.45 0.34 40.89
C GLY A 38 -3.85 0.90 40.57
N ALA A 39 -4.39 1.84 41.35
CA ALA A 39 -5.81 2.19 41.27
C ALA A 39 -6.15 3.53 40.59
N PHE A 40 -5.17 4.33 40.16
CA PHE A 40 -5.44 5.68 39.61
C PHE A 40 -5.18 5.86 38.11
N PHE A 41 -4.67 4.85 37.39
CA PHE A 41 -4.34 4.98 35.97
C PHE A 41 -5.45 4.54 34.99
N SER A 42 -6.64 4.20 35.50
CA SER A 42 -7.71 3.56 34.70
C SER A 42 -8.65 4.51 33.93
N ARG A 43 -8.31 5.78 33.69
CA ARG A 43 -9.21 6.66 32.93
C ARG A 43 -8.53 7.81 32.20
N MET A 44 -7.56 7.53 31.35
CA MET A 44 -7.12 8.49 30.34
C MET A 44 -7.85 8.18 29.03
N PRO A 45 -8.81 9.03 28.56
CA PRO A 45 -9.33 8.88 27.21
C PRO A 45 -8.17 9.20 26.26
N ALA A 46 -7.73 8.21 25.49
CA ALA A 46 -6.84 8.45 24.37
C ALA A 46 -7.62 9.28 23.34
N GLN A 47 -7.43 10.60 23.36
CA GLN A 47 -7.92 11.47 22.31
C GLN A 47 -7.15 11.10 21.04
N ALA A 48 -7.79 10.32 20.15
CA ALA A 48 -7.26 10.07 18.83
C ALA A 48 -7.13 11.43 18.13
N ALA A 49 -5.91 11.90 17.95
CA ALA A 49 -5.63 13.05 17.11
C ALA A 49 -5.99 12.64 15.67
N GLU A 50 -7.14 13.09 15.18
CA GLU A 50 -7.44 12.98 13.76
C GLU A 50 -6.39 13.81 13.00
N PRO A 51 -5.71 13.22 12.01
CA PRO A 51 -4.72 13.95 11.23
C PRO A 51 -5.39 15.15 10.56
N PRO A 52 -4.74 16.33 10.53
CA PRO A 52 -5.34 17.52 9.96
C PRO A 52 -5.66 17.28 8.49
N GLY A 53 -6.95 17.31 8.14
CA GLY A 53 -7.46 17.46 6.78
C GLY A 53 -6.71 16.67 5.70
N ALA A 54 -6.87 15.34 5.70
CA ALA A 54 -6.55 14.54 4.52
C ALA A 54 -7.49 14.96 3.38
N ARG A 55 -7.09 15.96 2.61
CA ARG A 55 -7.76 16.30 1.35
C ARG A 55 -7.73 15.03 0.49
N PRO A 56 -8.86 14.56 -0.07
CA PRO A 56 -8.86 13.39 -0.92
C PRO A 56 -7.86 13.62 -2.05
N ALA A 57 -6.79 12.83 -2.08
CA ALA A 57 -5.82 12.91 -3.15
C ALA A 57 -6.54 12.50 -4.45
N THR A 58 -6.51 13.36 -5.46
CA THR A 58 -7.07 13.01 -6.77
C THR A 58 -6.34 11.77 -7.29
N PRO A 59 -7.05 10.68 -7.61
CA PRO A 59 -6.41 9.46 -8.08
C PRO A 59 -5.59 9.73 -9.35
N LEU A 60 -4.41 9.12 -9.44
CA LEU A 60 -3.54 9.20 -10.60
C LEU A 60 -4.20 8.50 -11.79
N ASN A 61 -4.36 9.19 -12.91
CA ASN A 61 -4.88 8.59 -14.13
C ASN A 61 -3.81 7.73 -14.81
N VAL A 62 -4.06 6.43 -14.90
CA VAL A 62 -3.17 5.42 -15.49
C VAL A 62 -3.90 4.75 -16.64
N VAL A 63 -3.29 4.74 -17.81
CA VAL A 63 -3.77 3.99 -18.97
C VAL A 63 -2.91 2.74 -19.13
N VAL A 64 -3.53 1.63 -19.49
CA VAL A 64 -2.84 0.36 -19.74
C VAL A 64 -3.27 -0.22 -21.08
N THR A 65 -2.42 -1.01 -21.71
CA THR A 65 -2.71 -1.68 -22.99
C THR A 65 -3.80 -2.75 -22.83
N ILE A 66 -3.61 -3.68 -21.89
CA ILE A 66 -4.45 -4.88 -21.71
C ILE A 66 -5.15 -4.96 -20.34
N PRO A 67 -6.30 -5.64 -20.23
CA PRO A 67 -7.05 -5.76 -18.97
C PRO A 67 -6.30 -6.42 -17.81
N VAL A 68 -5.33 -7.31 -18.10
CA VAL A 68 -4.51 -7.94 -17.06
C VAL A 68 -3.69 -6.89 -16.31
N LEU A 69 -3.10 -5.92 -17.02
CA LEU A 69 -2.39 -4.81 -16.40
C LEU A 69 -3.34 -3.89 -15.61
N LYS A 70 -4.61 -3.81 -16.02
CA LYS A 70 -5.63 -3.04 -15.29
C LYS A 70 -5.90 -3.65 -13.92
N ASP A 71 -6.07 -4.97 -13.84
CA ASP A 71 -6.22 -5.67 -12.55
C ASP A 71 -4.99 -5.48 -11.67
N LEU A 72 -3.80 -5.70 -12.23
CA LEU A 72 -2.53 -5.56 -11.51
C LEU A 72 -2.33 -4.14 -10.96
N ALA A 73 -2.42 -3.13 -11.82
CA ALA A 73 -2.23 -1.74 -11.43
C ALA A 73 -3.33 -1.27 -10.46
N GLY A 74 -4.58 -1.72 -10.64
CA GLY A 74 -5.68 -1.42 -9.72
C GLY A 74 -5.45 -2.01 -8.33
N ARG A 75 -4.98 -3.26 -8.23
CA ARG A 75 -4.66 -3.91 -6.96
C ARG A 75 -3.47 -3.26 -6.25
N VAL A 76 -2.44 -2.88 -7.00
CA VAL A 76 -1.24 -2.24 -6.43
C VAL A 76 -1.53 -0.79 -6.01
N GLY A 77 -2.24 -0.03 -6.83
CA GLY A 77 -2.48 1.39 -6.57
C GLY A 77 -3.68 1.66 -5.64
N GLY A 78 -4.65 0.75 -5.56
CA GLY A 78 -5.83 0.91 -4.72
C GLY A 78 -6.58 2.22 -5.00
N SER A 79 -6.94 2.96 -3.96
CA SER A 79 -7.63 4.25 -4.07
C SER A 79 -6.78 5.39 -4.65
N HIS A 80 -5.47 5.18 -4.85
CA HIS A 80 -4.56 6.22 -5.35
C HIS A 80 -4.52 6.30 -6.87
N VAL A 81 -5.12 5.34 -7.58
CA VAL A 81 -5.06 5.28 -9.05
C VAL A 81 -6.46 5.11 -9.64
N LYS A 82 -6.66 5.69 -10.82
CA LYS A 82 -7.76 5.38 -11.72
C LYS A 82 -7.16 4.72 -12.95
N VAL A 83 -7.45 3.44 -13.15
CA VAL A 83 -6.85 2.65 -14.23
C VAL A 83 -7.85 2.38 -15.35
N VAL A 84 -7.48 2.73 -16.58
CA VAL A 84 -8.26 2.51 -17.81
C VAL A 84 -7.47 1.59 -18.73
N SER A 85 -8.13 0.59 -19.33
CA SER A 85 -7.53 -0.30 -20.33
C SER A 85 -7.96 0.16 -21.72
N LEU A 86 -7.03 0.25 -22.66
CA LEU A 86 -7.33 0.56 -24.06
C LEU A 86 -8.11 -0.58 -24.72
N MET A 87 -7.70 -1.81 -24.43
CA MET A 87 -8.36 -3.00 -24.94
C MET A 87 -9.45 -3.48 -23.98
N SER A 88 -10.53 -3.99 -24.56
CA SER A 88 -11.64 -4.61 -23.82
C SER A 88 -11.36 -6.04 -23.34
N GLY A 89 -10.34 -6.68 -23.91
CA GLY A 89 -10.01 -8.11 -23.70
C GLY A 89 -10.56 -9.04 -24.78
N LEU A 90 -11.39 -8.53 -25.71
CA LEU A 90 -11.84 -9.27 -26.89
C LEU A 90 -10.93 -9.03 -28.11
N GLU A 91 -10.13 -7.97 -28.06
CA GLU A 91 -9.19 -7.56 -29.10
C GLU A 91 -7.85 -8.30 -28.91
N SER A 92 -7.12 -8.53 -30.00
CA SER A 92 -5.77 -9.13 -29.97
C SER A 92 -4.71 -8.06 -29.71
N GLU A 93 -3.83 -8.32 -28.75
CA GLU A 93 -2.77 -7.41 -28.32
C GLU A 93 -1.69 -7.20 -29.39
N HIS A 94 -1.56 -8.14 -30.31
CA HIS A 94 -0.60 -8.05 -31.41
C HIS A 94 -1.11 -7.25 -32.61
N THR A 95 -2.44 -7.13 -32.77
CA THR A 95 -3.07 -6.55 -33.97
C THR A 95 -4.08 -5.46 -33.67
N TYR A 96 -4.06 -4.93 -32.45
CA TYR A 96 -4.93 -3.85 -32.04
C TYR A 96 -4.62 -2.58 -32.84
N SER A 97 -5.66 -1.84 -33.20
CA SER A 97 -5.55 -0.55 -33.88
C SER A 97 -6.18 0.52 -33.00
N PRO A 98 -5.37 1.43 -32.41
CA PRO A 98 -5.87 2.45 -31.50
C PRO A 98 -6.92 3.34 -32.15
N LYS A 99 -8.05 3.51 -31.46
CA LYS A 99 -9.13 4.39 -31.88
C LYS A 99 -8.76 5.84 -31.52
N PRO A 100 -9.35 6.85 -32.18
CA PRO A 100 -9.14 8.25 -31.79
C PRO A 100 -9.47 8.54 -30.32
N SER A 101 -10.42 7.83 -29.72
CA SER A 101 -10.74 7.91 -28.29
C SER A 101 -9.58 7.47 -27.39
N ASP A 102 -8.82 6.47 -27.81
CA ASP A 102 -7.72 5.91 -27.03
C ASP A 102 -6.57 6.91 -26.95
N LEU A 103 -6.31 7.63 -28.05
CA LEU A 103 -5.35 8.74 -28.07
C LEU A 103 -5.75 9.87 -27.10
N VAL A 104 -7.05 10.13 -26.94
CA VAL A 104 -7.55 11.10 -25.96
C VAL A 104 -7.30 10.61 -24.53
N GLU A 105 -7.56 9.34 -24.24
CA GLU A 105 -7.27 8.74 -22.92
C GLU A 105 -5.78 8.79 -22.59
N ILE A 106 -4.91 8.39 -23.54
CA ILE A 106 -3.45 8.43 -23.38
C ILE A 106 -2.96 9.86 -23.12
N ARG A 107 -3.44 10.84 -23.89
CA ARG A 107 -3.08 12.26 -23.70
C ARG A 107 -3.43 12.78 -22.30
N ASN A 108 -4.53 12.30 -21.73
CA ASN A 108 -4.99 12.69 -20.39
C ASN A 108 -4.37 11.83 -19.27
N ALA A 109 -3.62 10.78 -19.61
CA ALA A 109 -2.95 9.91 -18.65
C ALA A 109 -1.69 10.57 -18.11
N ARG A 110 -1.32 10.20 -16.88
CA ARG A 110 0.00 10.53 -16.32
C ARG A 110 1.00 9.39 -16.55
N VAL A 111 0.50 8.18 -16.77
CA VAL A 111 1.29 6.96 -16.96
C VAL A 111 0.59 6.08 -18.00
N LEU A 112 1.35 5.55 -18.94
CA LEU A 112 0.96 4.44 -19.82
C LEU A 112 1.74 3.20 -19.40
N LEU A 113 1.07 2.06 -19.22
CA LEU A 113 1.70 0.76 -18.95
C LEU A 113 1.45 -0.20 -20.12
N GLU A 114 2.52 -0.82 -20.58
CA GLU A 114 2.54 -1.90 -21.55
C GLU A 114 3.21 -3.14 -20.96
N VAL A 115 3.02 -4.30 -21.58
CA VAL A 115 3.81 -5.49 -21.26
C VAL A 115 5.21 -5.39 -21.88
N GLY A 116 5.29 -4.86 -23.11
CA GLY A 116 6.54 -4.76 -23.86
C GLY A 116 6.93 -6.11 -24.46
N VAL A 117 8.24 -6.37 -24.61
CA VAL A 117 8.82 -7.61 -25.20
C VAL A 117 8.21 -8.00 -26.56
N GLY A 118 7.72 -7.02 -27.33
CA GLY A 118 7.10 -7.24 -28.63
C GLY A 118 5.65 -7.72 -28.59
N LEU A 119 4.98 -7.66 -27.43
CA LEU A 119 3.55 -7.96 -27.33
C LEU A 119 2.73 -6.89 -28.07
N GLU A 120 2.87 -5.63 -27.65
CA GLU A 120 2.17 -4.48 -28.22
C GLU A 120 3.03 -3.73 -29.25
N VAL A 121 3.29 -4.34 -30.41
CA VAL A 121 4.13 -3.75 -31.48
C VAL A 121 3.62 -2.42 -32.06
N TRP A 122 2.40 -2.02 -31.70
CA TRP A 122 1.71 -0.83 -32.16
C TRP A 122 1.83 0.36 -31.19
N VAL A 123 2.38 0.16 -29.99
CA VAL A 123 2.67 1.20 -28.99
C VAL A 123 3.99 1.88 -29.34
#